data_AF-A0A0F8ZA39-F1
#
_entry.id   AF-A0A0F8ZA39-F1
#
_cell.length_a   1.000
_cell.length_b   1.000
_cell.length_c   1.000
_cell.angle_alpha   90.00
_cell.angle_beta   90.00
_cell.angle_gamma   90.00
#
_symmetry.space_group_name_H-M   'P 1'
#
loop_
_entity.id
_entity.type
_entity.pdbx_description
1 polymer ?
#
loop_
_entity_poly.entity_id
_entity_poly.type
_entity_poly.pdbx_seq_one_letter_code
_entity_poly.pdbx_strand_id
1 'polypeptide(L)'
;VKAHMRYLQTVRMNHPTEPIRDVPYNLVLFLMENGDVIACEGRGPNRSGAHTIGHNRDGYGTAFAANMEALPNPRVGLYVPKINFVFGWVKANQLPRLGPFDPHQKYSSTLCPGQAVIPQIKNFRYDTSSKEEDMALILVRKDGDDAVYVTDWIWKRHVTKAERDALRSLGIPFLDPMPKFMDELLDNVQETTLGGDGSEGSLVGTIGGTLTGKVTGTITKKEE
;
A
#
# COMPACT_ATOMS: atom_id res chain seq x y z
N VAL A 1 -2.43 6.79 1.33
CA VAL A 1 -2.49 5.53 0.54
C VAL A 1 -3.88 5.26 -0.06
N LYS A 2 -4.91 4.85 0.72
CA LYS A 2 -6.23 4.45 0.19
C LYS A 2 -6.89 5.49 -0.74
N ALA A 3 -6.94 6.75 -0.34
CA ALA A 3 -7.50 7.82 -1.17
C ALA A 3 -6.76 7.99 -2.51
N HIS A 4 -5.44 7.87 -2.49
CA HIS A 4 -4.61 7.95 -3.69
C HIS A 4 -4.82 6.75 -4.61
N MET A 5 -4.97 5.54 -4.07
CA MET A 5 -5.33 4.36 -4.86
C MET A 5 -6.70 4.50 -5.52
N ARG A 6 -7.71 5.03 -4.81
CA ARG A 6 -9.02 5.34 -5.39
C ARG A 6 -8.92 6.37 -6.51
N TYR A 7 -8.12 7.42 -6.32
CA TYR A 7 -7.84 8.39 -7.37
C TYR A 7 -7.21 7.73 -8.61
N LEU A 8 -6.20 6.87 -8.43
CA LEU A 8 -5.58 6.15 -9.55
C LEU A 8 -6.55 5.22 -10.30
N GLN A 9 -7.56 4.69 -9.63
CA GLN A 9 -8.61 3.87 -10.27
C GLN A 9 -9.53 4.69 -11.17
N THR A 10 -9.76 5.96 -10.86
CA THR A 10 -10.77 6.79 -11.54
C THR A 10 -10.18 7.81 -12.49
N VAL A 11 -8.91 8.20 -12.33
CA VAL A 11 -8.26 9.29 -13.08
C VAL A 11 -8.24 9.05 -14.60
N ARG A 12 -8.31 7.81 -15.07
CA ARG A 12 -8.35 7.45 -16.50
C ARG A 12 -9.68 6.88 -16.98
N MET A 13 -10.74 7.02 -16.18
CA MET A 13 -12.06 6.48 -16.52
C MET A 13 -12.66 7.14 -17.77
N ASN A 14 -12.34 8.40 -18.02
CA ASN A 14 -12.85 9.17 -19.17
C ASN A 14 -11.82 9.28 -20.32
N HIS A 15 -10.79 8.42 -20.36
CA HIS A 15 -9.81 8.48 -21.43
C HIS A 15 -10.49 8.18 -22.78
N PRO A 16 -10.37 9.07 -23.79
CA PRO A 16 -11.25 9.07 -24.96
C PRO A 16 -11.10 7.85 -25.87
N THR A 17 -9.95 7.16 -25.81
CA THR A 17 -9.68 6.00 -26.66
C THR A 17 -9.69 4.67 -25.91
N GLU A 18 -9.45 4.68 -24.60
CA GLU A 18 -9.33 3.47 -23.78
C GLU A 18 -9.72 3.80 -22.33
N PRO A 19 -11.03 3.75 -21.98
CA PRO A 19 -11.50 3.94 -20.63
C PRO A 19 -10.85 2.93 -19.68
N ILE A 20 -10.03 3.39 -18.74
CA ILE A 20 -9.39 2.55 -17.75
C ILE A 20 -10.16 2.70 -16.44
N ARG A 21 -10.93 1.65 -16.09
CA ARG A 21 -11.77 1.57 -14.88
C ARG A 21 -11.07 0.93 -13.68
N ASP A 22 -9.73 0.99 -13.66
CA ASP A 22 -8.91 0.36 -12.63
C ASP A 22 -7.55 1.09 -12.55
N VAL A 23 -6.75 0.79 -11.54
CA VAL A 23 -5.36 1.27 -11.49
C VAL A 23 -4.63 0.82 -12.76
N PRO A 24 -3.91 1.69 -13.48
CA PRO A 24 -3.25 1.31 -14.73
C PRO A 24 -2.02 0.41 -14.53
N TYR A 25 -1.50 0.33 -13.31
CA TYR A 25 -0.33 -0.46 -12.93
C TYR A 25 -0.75 -1.78 -12.27
N ASN A 26 0.10 -2.79 -12.34
CA ASN A 26 -0.11 -4.05 -11.61
C ASN A 26 0.16 -3.86 -10.11
N LEU A 27 1.19 -3.07 -9.78
CA LEU A 27 1.63 -2.78 -8.42
C LEU A 27 1.92 -1.28 -8.25
N VAL A 28 1.57 -0.72 -7.09
CA VAL A 28 1.88 0.65 -6.72
C VAL A 28 2.61 0.68 -5.39
N LEU A 29 3.78 1.32 -5.33
CA LEU A 29 4.60 1.46 -4.14
C LEU A 29 4.50 2.88 -3.58
N PHE A 30 4.16 2.99 -2.30
CA PHE A 30 4.22 4.23 -1.53
C PHE A 30 5.47 4.21 -0.66
N LEU A 31 6.33 5.22 -0.82
CA LEU A 31 7.49 5.43 0.03
C LEU A 31 7.08 6.37 1.16
N MET A 32 7.07 5.86 2.39
CA MET A 32 6.53 6.55 3.55
C MET A 32 7.63 7.33 4.28
N GLU A 33 7.26 8.44 4.92
CA GLU A 33 8.20 9.31 5.64
C GLU A 33 8.94 8.59 6.78
N ASN A 34 8.31 7.60 7.40
CA ASN A 34 8.91 6.76 8.45
C ASN A 34 9.92 5.72 7.90
N GLY A 35 10.23 5.77 6.60
CA GLY A 35 11.14 4.85 5.93
C GLY A 35 10.47 3.55 5.45
N ASP A 36 9.16 3.42 5.56
CA ASP A 36 8.43 2.22 5.16
C ASP A 36 8.04 2.22 3.67
N VAL A 37 7.79 1.01 3.13
CA VAL A 37 7.21 0.82 1.80
C VAL A 37 5.86 0.16 1.96
N ILE A 38 4.82 0.80 1.44
CA ILE A 38 3.49 0.19 1.34
C ILE A 38 3.28 -0.22 -0.12
N ALA A 39 3.19 -1.53 -0.34
CA ALA A 39 2.85 -2.12 -1.62
C ALA A 39 1.33 -2.27 -1.73
N CYS A 40 0.74 -1.69 -2.76
CA CYS A 40 -0.70 -1.78 -3.04
C CYS A 40 -0.92 -2.47 -4.38
N GLU A 41 -1.75 -3.49 -4.37
CA GLU A 41 -2.20 -4.14 -5.60
C GLU A 41 -3.03 -3.16 -6.44
N GLY A 42 -2.65 -3.03 -7.71
CA GLY A 42 -3.47 -2.41 -8.74
C GLY A 42 -4.25 -3.50 -9.47
N ARG A 43 -3.85 -3.79 -10.72
CA ARG A 43 -4.43 -4.91 -11.48
C ARG A 43 -3.93 -6.29 -11.05
N GLY A 44 -2.86 -6.35 -10.26
CA GLY A 44 -2.31 -7.61 -9.76
C GLY A 44 -1.57 -8.43 -10.82
N PRO A 45 -1.12 -9.65 -10.46
CA PRO A 45 -0.30 -10.53 -11.30
C PRO A 45 -1.06 -11.20 -12.45
N ASN A 46 -2.37 -11.39 -12.30
CA ASN A 46 -3.16 -12.22 -13.21
C ASN A 46 -3.88 -11.43 -14.31
N ARG A 47 -3.60 -10.13 -14.43
CA ARG A 47 -4.28 -9.23 -15.38
C ARG A 47 -3.27 -8.34 -16.08
N SER A 48 -3.52 -8.09 -17.37
CA SER A 48 -2.73 -7.13 -18.14
C SER A 48 -2.86 -5.72 -17.58
N GLY A 49 -1.73 -5.01 -17.54
CA GLY A 49 -1.66 -3.62 -17.18
C GLY A 49 -2.33 -2.67 -18.17
N ALA A 50 -2.26 -1.38 -17.89
CA ALA A 50 -2.51 -0.28 -18.81
C ALA A 50 -1.47 0.84 -18.58
N HIS A 51 -0.21 0.42 -18.38
CA HIS A 51 0.90 1.26 -17.97
C HIS A 51 1.86 1.61 -19.13
N THR A 52 2.05 0.72 -20.10
CA THR A 52 3.01 0.88 -21.20
C THR A 52 2.46 0.28 -22.49
N ILE A 53 2.14 1.14 -23.45
CA ILE A 53 1.60 0.72 -24.75
C ILE A 53 2.59 -0.27 -25.42
N GLY A 54 2.07 -1.36 -25.98
CA GLY A 54 2.89 -2.43 -26.54
C GLY A 54 3.46 -3.42 -25.51
N HIS A 55 3.48 -3.05 -24.23
CA HIS A 55 4.09 -3.86 -23.16
C HIS A 55 3.16 -4.18 -21.96
N ASN A 56 1.86 -4.00 -22.13
CA ASN A 56 0.86 -4.21 -21.07
C ASN A 56 0.60 -5.70 -20.76
N ARG A 57 0.99 -6.62 -21.66
CA ARG A 57 0.68 -8.06 -21.56
C ARG A 57 1.87 -8.93 -21.18
N ASP A 58 3.07 -8.48 -21.52
CA ASP A 58 4.37 -9.13 -21.32
C ASP A 58 5.17 -8.48 -20.17
N GLY A 59 4.79 -7.28 -19.72
CA GLY A 59 5.35 -6.59 -18.56
C GLY A 59 4.48 -6.65 -17.31
N TYR A 60 5.13 -6.56 -16.15
CA TYR A 60 4.48 -6.34 -14.85
C TYR A 60 4.79 -4.92 -14.37
N GLY A 61 3.87 -3.98 -14.63
CA GLY A 61 4.10 -2.57 -14.36
C GLY A 61 4.00 -2.22 -12.89
N THR A 62 5.11 -1.75 -12.32
CA THR A 62 5.16 -1.17 -10.98
C THR A 62 5.34 0.34 -11.06
N ALA A 63 4.50 1.10 -10.34
CA ALA A 63 4.65 2.55 -10.19
C ALA A 63 5.05 2.94 -8.76
N PHE A 64 5.82 4.01 -8.64
CA PHE A 64 5.95 4.72 -7.37
C PHE A 64 4.88 5.81 -7.29
N ALA A 65 4.13 5.89 -6.19
CA ALA A 65 3.05 6.85 -6.00
C ALA A 65 3.56 8.26 -5.61
N ALA A 66 4.46 8.82 -6.41
CA ALA A 66 4.99 10.17 -6.24
C ALA A 66 5.57 10.72 -7.55
N ASN A 67 5.81 12.03 -7.59
CA ASN A 67 6.62 12.62 -8.64
C ASN A 67 8.11 12.44 -8.32
N MET A 68 8.75 11.48 -8.98
CA MET A 68 10.17 11.15 -8.80
C MET A 68 11.14 12.03 -9.61
N GLU A 69 10.60 13.06 -10.28
CA GLU A 69 11.34 14.16 -10.91
C GLU A 69 11.35 15.42 -10.02
N ALA A 70 10.53 15.49 -8.97
CA ALA A 70 10.38 16.69 -8.16
C ALA A 70 11.63 16.95 -7.30
N LEU A 71 12.10 18.20 -7.27
CA LEU A 71 13.21 18.62 -6.41
C LEU A 71 12.71 19.14 -5.05
N PRO A 72 13.38 18.79 -3.93
CA PRO A 72 14.49 17.84 -3.84
C PRO A 72 14.02 16.41 -4.11
N ASN A 73 14.82 15.65 -4.89
CA ASN A 73 14.46 14.29 -5.28
C ASN A 73 14.23 13.39 -4.06
N PRO A 74 13.18 12.56 -4.04
CA PRO A 74 12.99 11.55 -3.02
C PRO A 74 14.22 10.64 -2.90
N ARG A 75 14.64 10.31 -1.67
CA ARG A 75 15.81 9.47 -1.40
C ARG A 75 15.47 7.98 -1.57
N VAL A 76 15.13 7.57 -2.80
CA VAL A 76 14.70 6.19 -3.14
C VAL A 76 15.70 5.13 -2.66
N GLY A 77 17.00 5.45 -2.64
CA GLY A 77 18.05 4.55 -2.14
C GLY A 77 17.82 4.01 -0.72
N LEU A 78 17.16 4.78 0.16
CA LEU A 78 16.84 4.35 1.53
C LEU A 78 15.80 3.22 1.57
N TYR A 79 15.01 3.08 0.51
CA TYR A 79 13.91 2.12 0.43
C TYR A 79 14.27 0.88 -0.38
N VAL A 80 15.43 0.86 -1.05
CA VAL A 80 15.85 -0.25 -1.93
C VAL A 80 15.74 -1.62 -1.26
N PRO A 81 16.16 -1.84 0.00
CA PRO A 81 15.99 -3.14 0.65
C PRO A 81 14.52 -3.58 0.73
N LYS A 82 13.62 -2.68 1.16
CA LYS A 82 12.18 -2.95 1.29
C LYS A 82 11.50 -3.12 -0.09
N ILE A 83 11.93 -2.35 -1.09
CA ILE A 83 11.47 -2.49 -2.49
C ILE A 83 11.87 -3.88 -3.02
N ASN A 84 13.11 -4.30 -2.81
CA ASN A 84 13.62 -5.60 -3.28
C ASN A 84 12.91 -6.78 -2.60
N PHE A 85 12.55 -6.64 -1.33
CA PHE A 85 11.70 -7.60 -0.63
C PHE A 85 10.32 -7.74 -1.30
N VAL A 86 9.64 -6.62 -1.56
CA VAL A 86 8.33 -6.64 -2.24
C VAL A 86 8.45 -7.32 -3.61
N PHE A 87 9.48 -6.99 -4.39
CA PHE A 87 9.71 -7.63 -5.68
C PHE A 87 10.01 -9.12 -5.53
N GLY A 88 10.83 -9.50 -4.55
CA GLY A 88 11.12 -10.89 -4.21
C GLY A 88 9.85 -11.68 -3.89
N TRP A 89 8.96 -11.13 -3.07
CA TRP A 89 7.68 -11.74 -2.75
C TRP A 89 6.79 -11.94 -3.99
N VAL A 90 6.67 -10.93 -4.86
CA VAL A 90 5.90 -11.05 -6.11
C VAL A 90 6.48 -12.14 -6.99
N LYS A 91 7.81 -12.18 -7.14
CA LYS A 91 8.47 -13.21 -7.97
C LYS A 91 8.29 -14.61 -7.38
N ALA A 92 8.52 -14.79 -6.09
CA ALA A 92 8.44 -16.09 -5.45
C ALA A 92 7.02 -16.67 -5.44
N ASN A 93 6.01 -15.82 -5.21
CA ASN A 93 4.65 -16.29 -4.93
C ASN A 93 3.66 -16.10 -6.07
N GLN A 94 3.89 -15.12 -6.95
CA GLN A 94 2.90 -14.72 -7.96
C GLN A 94 3.40 -14.92 -9.38
N LEU A 95 4.66 -14.55 -9.66
CA LEU A 95 5.20 -14.50 -11.02
C LEU A 95 6.66 -15.01 -11.07
N PRO A 96 6.88 -16.34 -11.02
CA PRO A 96 8.23 -16.92 -10.94
C PRO A 96 9.12 -16.63 -12.14
N ARG A 97 8.53 -16.27 -13.30
CA ARG A 97 9.24 -15.96 -14.55
C ARG A 97 9.39 -14.45 -14.81
N LEU A 98 9.28 -13.60 -13.78
CA LEU A 98 9.52 -12.16 -13.92
C LEU A 98 10.91 -11.85 -14.45
N GLY A 99 10.94 -11.02 -15.51
CA GLY A 99 12.14 -10.57 -16.21
C GLY A 99 12.93 -9.47 -15.46
N PRO A 100 13.88 -8.81 -16.12
CA PRO A 100 14.67 -7.73 -15.53
C PRO A 100 13.83 -6.48 -15.24
N PHE A 101 14.40 -5.57 -14.44
CA PHE A 101 13.80 -4.25 -14.19
C PHE A 101 14.19 -3.28 -15.31
N ASP A 102 13.20 -2.85 -16.09
CA ASP A 102 13.39 -1.87 -17.14
C ASP A 102 12.65 -0.56 -16.80
N PRO A 103 13.27 0.63 -16.99
CA PRO A 103 12.59 1.90 -16.80
C PRO A 103 11.51 2.10 -17.87
N HIS A 104 10.44 2.81 -17.54
CA HIS A 104 9.39 3.14 -18.51
C HIS A 104 9.95 3.95 -19.72
N GLN A 105 10.99 4.77 -19.52
CA GLN A 105 11.72 5.48 -20.58
C GLN A 105 12.28 4.57 -21.69
N LYS A 106 12.52 3.28 -21.39
CA LYS A 106 13.01 2.32 -22.39
C LYS A 106 11.98 2.06 -23.50
N TYR A 107 10.69 2.19 -23.19
CA TYR A 107 9.59 1.78 -24.06
C TYR A 107 8.71 2.93 -24.52
N SER A 108 8.87 4.11 -23.94
CA SER A 108 8.04 5.27 -24.22
C SER A 108 8.84 6.55 -24.08
N SER A 109 8.49 7.59 -24.85
CA SER A 109 9.02 8.94 -24.66
C SER A 109 8.36 9.57 -23.43
N THR A 110 8.95 9.32 -22.26
CA THR A 110 8.43 9.77 -20.96
C THR A 110 9.58 10.04 -19.99
N LEU A 111 9.33 10.86 -18.96
CA LEU A 111 10.28 11.04 -17.85
C LEU A 111 10.17 9.93 -16.80
N CYS A 112 9.08 9.15 -16.79
CA CYS A 112 8.88 8.03 -15.87
C CYS A 112 9.99 6.98 -16.01
N PRO A 113 10.64 6.50 -14.92
CA PRO A 113 10.18 6.54 -13.54
C PRO A 113 10.74 7.69 -12.69
N GLY A 114 11.42 8.67 -13.28
CA GLY A 114 11.98 9.80 -12.54
C GLY A 114 13.48 9.71 -12.29
N GLN A 115 14.17 10.86 -12.27
CA GLN A 115 15.60 10.97 -11.92
C GLN A 115 15.94 10.42 -10.53
N ALA A 116 15.00 10.40 -9.58
CA ALA A 116 15.21 9.78 -8.28
C ALA A 116 15.33 8.24 -8.36
N VAL A 117 14.64 7.62 -9.33
CA VAL A 117 14.54 6.15 -9.47
C VAL A 117 15.58 5.59 -10.43
N ILE A 118 15.82 6.26 -11.56
CA ILE A 118 16.76 5.80 -12.61
C ILE A 118 18.10 5.27 -12.06
N PRO A 119 18.85 6.03 -11.22
CA PRO A 119 20.14 5.55 -10.71
C PRO A 119 20.02 4.36 -9.76
N GLN A 120 18.82 4.08 -9.22
CA GLN A 120 18.55 2.99 -8.29
C GLN A 120 18.12 1.70 -8.98
N ILE A 121 17.71 1.73 -10.25
CA ILE A 121 17.24 0.52 -10.97
C ILE A 121 18.31 -0.59 -10.97
N LYS A 122 19.59 -0.23 -11.10
CA LYS A 122 20.71 -1.18 -11.03
C LYS A 122 20.85 -1.87 -9.66
N ASN A 123 20.25 -1.31 -8.61
CA ASN A 123 20.24 -1.86 -7.26
C ASN A 123 18.97 -2.67 -6.98
N PHE A 124 18.00 -2.68 -7.92
CA PHE A 124 16.81 -3.50 -7.80
C PHE A 124 17.13 -4.96 -8.08
N ARG A 125 16.61 -5.83 -7.22
CA ARG A 125 16.72 -7.29 -7.34
C ARG A 125 15.49 -7.94 -6.73
N TYR A 126 15.23 -9.18 -7.12
CA TYR A 126 14.23 -10.01 -6.47
C TYR A 126 14.85 -10.65 -5.24
N ASP A 127 14.58 -10.08 -4.06
CA ASP A 127 15.10 -10.60 -2.80
C ASP A 127 14.20 -11.73 -2.29
N THR A 128 14.49 -12.96 -2.73
CA THR A 128 13.71 -14.16 -2.36
C THR A 128 14.28 -14.88 -1.14
N SER A 129 15.32 -14.34 -0.49
CA SER A 129 15.92 -14.97 0.70
C SER A 129 15.08 -14.81 1.96
N SER A 130 14.08 -13.94 1.92
CA SER A 130 13.17 -13.73 3.05
C SER A 130 12.02 -14.72 2.91
N LYS A 131 12.06 -15.84 3.64
CA LYS A 131 10.89 -16.70 3.76
C LYS A 131 9.89 -16.03 4.71
N GLU A 132 8.61 -16.31 4.53
CA GLU A 132 7.57 -15.82 5.46
C GLU A 132 7.87 -16.27 6.91
N GLU A 133 8.61 -17.39 7.04
CA GLU A 133 9.11 -17.99 8.28
C GLU A 133 10.25 -17.19 8.95
N ASP A 134 11.00 -16.37 8.21
CA ASP A 134 12.11 -15.56 8.77
C ASP A 134 11.62 -14.20 9.31
N MET A 135 10.32 -13.92 9.18
CA MET A 135 9.71 -12.71 9.72
C MET A 135 9.48 -12.88 11.22
N ALA A 136 9.82 -11.86 12.01
CA ALA A 136 9.53 -11.86 13.43
C ALA A 136 8.00 -11.92 13.64
N LEU A 137 7.51 -13.07 14.08
CA LEU A 137 6.14 -13.23 14.55
C LEU A 137 6.01 -12.53 15.89
N ILE A 138 5.30 -11.41 15.91
CA ILE A 138 4.95 -10.73 17.15
C ILE A 138 3.65 -11.35 17.65
N LEU A 139 3.71 -12.07 18.76
CA LEU A 139 2.52 -12.54 19.46
C LEU A 139 1.73 -11.33 19.98
N VAL A 140 0.51 -11.16 19.51
CA VAL A 140 -0.38 -10.04 19.88
C VAL A 140 -1.38 -10.45 20.95
N ARG A 141 -1.84 -11.69 20.92
CA ARG A 141 -2.81 -12.24 21.88
C ARG A 141 -2.54 -13.72 22.10
N LYS A 142 -2.69 -14.19 23.34
CA LYS A 142 -2.73 -15.62 23.65
C LYS A 142 -3.86 -15.88 24.65
N ASP A 143 -4.89 -16.59 24.19
CA ASP A 143 -6.04 -17.01 24.98
C ASP A 143 -6.05 -18.54 25.05
N GLY A 144 -5.48 -19.12 26.11
CA GLY A 144 -5.27 -20.57 26.20
C GLY A 144 -4.29 -21.07 25.13
N ASP A 145 -4.75 -22.00 24.28
CA ASP A 145 -3.99 -22.53 23.14
C ASP A 145 -4.09 -21.66 21.89
N ASP A 146 -5.03 -20.70 21.85
CA ASP A 146 -5.21 -19.81 20.71
C ASP A 146 -4.25 -18.61 20.79
N ALA A 147 -3.33 -18.53 19.83
CA ALA A 147 -2.38 -17.43 19.70
C ALA A 147 -2.62 -16.64 18.40
N VAL A 148 -2.76 -15.32 18.52
CA VAL A 148 -2.81 -14.40 17.37
C VAL A 148 -1.44 -13.78 17.20
N TYR A 149 -0.82 -14.04 16.05
CA TYR A 149 0.46 -13.45 15.67
C TYR A 149 0.23 -12.38 14.60
N VAL A 150 1.04 -11.33 14.64
CA VAL A 150 1.22 -10.43 13.51
C VAL A 150 2.65 -10.55 13.03
N THR A 151 2.81 -10.71 11.72
CA THR A 151 4.11 -10.56 11.09
C THR A 151 4.44 -9.08 11.00
N ASP A 152 5.72 -8.74 11.03
CA ASP A 152 6.09 -7.42 10.58
C ASP A 152 5.60 -7.25 9.13
N TRP A 153 4.97 -6.11 8.84
CA TRP A 153 4.56 -5.66 7.50
C TRP A 153 3.22 -6.11 6.91
N ILE A 154 2.81 -7.37 6.95
CA ILE A 154 1.83 -7.82 5.93
C ILE A 154 0.35 -7.92 6.38
N TRP A 155 -0.02 -8.05 7.67
CA TRP A 155 -1.45 -8.01 8.05
C TRP A 155 -1.74 -7.31 9.40
N LYS A 156 -1.73 -5.97 9.41
CA LYS A 156 -2.19 -5.15 10.56
C LYS A 156 -3.71 -4.87 10.56
N ARG A 157 -4.47 -5.47 9.62
CA ARG A 157 -5.90 -5.19 9.40
C ARG A 157 -6.84 -5.89 10.40
N HIS A 158 -6.34 -6.88 11.13
CA HIS A 158 -7.12 -7.68 12.09
C HIS A 158 -6.78 -7.41 13.56
N VAL A 159 -6.01 -6.34 13.82
CA VAL A 159 -5.56 -5.97 15.17
C VAL A 159 -6.55 -4.98 15.79
N THR A 160 -7.14 -5.33 16.92
CA THR A 160 -8.07 -4.49 17.68
C THR A 160 -7.37 -3.23 18.22
N LYS A 161 -8.13 -2.18 18.56
CA LYS A 161 -7.54 -0.93 19.10
C LYS A 161 -6.68 -1.17 20.35
N ALA A 162 -7.12 -2.04 21.25
CA ALA A 162 -6.38 -2.35 22.49
C ALA A 162 -5.02 -2.98 22.18
N GLU A 163 -4.97 -3.91 21.22
CA GLU A 163 -3.74 -4.56 20.78
C GLU A 163 -2.79 -3.57 20.08
N ARG A 164 -3.32 -2.61 19.31
CA ARG A 164 -2.52 -1.53 18.73
C ARG A 164 -1.86 -0.65 19.78
N ASP A 165 -2.63 -0.25 20.78
CA ASP A 165 -2.16 0.59 21.88
C ASP A 165 -1.07 -0.13 22.69
N ALA A 166 -1.22 -1.45 22.90
CA ALA A 166 -0.20 -2.30 23.52
C ALA A 166 1.10 -2.36 22.69
N LEU A 167 1.01 -2.60 21.37
CA LEU A 167 2.19 -2.63 20.49
C LEU A 167 2.94 -1.29 20.48
N ARG A 168 2.22 -0.15 20.49
CA ARG A 168 2.81 1.18 20.59
C ARG A 168 3.56 1.41 21.90
N SER A 169 3.02 0.93 23.03
CA SER A 169 3.67 1.06 24.34
C SER A 169 5.03 0.35 24.42
N LEU A 170 5.24 -0.64 23.56
CA LEU A 170 6.48 -1.41 23.43
C LEU A 170 7.48 -0.81 22.44
N GLY A 171 7.18 0.37 21.88
CA GLY A 171 8.03 1.01 20.86
C GLY A 171 7.96 0.34 19.48
N ILE A 172 7.01 -0.58 19.27
CA ILE A 172 6.83 -1.25 17.98
C ILE A 172 5.96 -0.35 17.08
N PRO A 173 6.46 0.12 15.93
CA PRO A 173 5.72 1.04 15.08
C PRO A 173 4.44 0.38 14.54
N PHE A 174 3.30 0.98 14.84
CA PHE A 174 1.98 0.59 14.36
C PHE A 174 1.38 1.73 13.54
N LEU A 175 0.92 1.45 12.31
CA LEU A 175 0.14 2.39 11.51
C LEU A 175 -1.31 2.31 11.98
N ASP A 176 -1.85 3.38 12.58
CA ASP A 176 -3.29 3.38 12.91
C ASP A 176 -4.10 3.06 11.65
N PRO A 177 -5.07 2.13 11.70
CA PRO A 177 -6.10 2.15 10.70
C PRO A 177 -6.77 3.51 10.81
N MET A 178 -6.89 4.17 9.66
CA MET A 178 -7.40 5.53 9.54
C MET A 178 -8.62 5.80 10.44
N PRO A 179 -8.78 7.04 10.95
CA PRO A 179 -9.90 7.40 11.81
C PRO A 179 -11.26 6.99 11.24
N LYS A 180 -12.18 6.59 12.14
CA LYS A 180 -13.60 6.25 11.92
C LYS A 180 -14.40 7.25 11.08
N PHE A 181 -13.88 8.47 10.87
CA PHE A 181 -14.45 9.47 9.99
C PHE A 181 -14.78 8.92 8.59
N MET A 182 -14.04 7.91 8.11
CA MET A 182 -14.31 7.30 6.80
C MET A 182 -15.41 6.23 6.80
N ASP A 183 -15.73 5.61 7.94
CA ASP A 183 -16.85 4.66 8.03
C ASP A 183 -18.18 5.45 8.12
N GLU A 184 -18.20 6.54 8.89
CA GLU A 184 -19.33 7.49 8.89
C GLU A 184 -19.51 8.20 7.55
N LEU A 185 -18.43 8.50 6.80
CA LEU A 185 -18.54 9.05 5.45
C LEU A 185 -19.04 8.02 4.43
N LEU A 186 -18.81 6.73 4.65
CA LEU A 186 -19.28 5.66 3.76
C LEU A 186 -20.72 5.23 4.07
N ASP A 187 -21.15 5.29 5.33
CA ASP A 187 -22.54 5.05 5.73
C ASP A 187 -23.47 6.24 5.39
N ASN A 188 -22.93 7.46 5.33
CA ASN A 188 -23.67 8.65 4.88
C ASN A 188 -23.67 8.88 3.37
N VAL A 189 -22.94 8.06 2.59
CA VAL A 189 -23.19 7.93 1.14
C VAL A 189 -24.33 6.94 0.99
N GLN A 190 -25.54 7.34 1.42
CA GLN A 190 -26.74 6.75 0.83
C GLN A 190 -26.72 7.04 -0.66
N GLU A 191 -27.10 6.04 -1.45
CA GLU A 191 -27.28 6.12 -2.89
C GLU A 191 -28.04 7.39 -3.27
N THR A 192 -27.31 8.46 -3.63
CA THR A 192 -27.84 9.49 -4.53
C THR A 192 -28.06 8.80 -5.87
N THR A 193 -29.21 8.17 -5.99
CA THR A 193 -29.89 8.03 -7.27
C THR A 193 -29.92 9.43 -7.88
N LEU A 194 -29.34 9.56 -9.07
CA LEU A 194 -29.46 10.75 -9.89
C LEU A 194 -30.93 10.91 -10.30
N GLY A 195 -31.73 11.46 -9.39
CA GLY A 195 -33.02 12.08 -9.69
C GLY A 195 -32.76 13.57 -9.89
N GLY A 196 -32.91 14.03 -11.12
CA GLY A 196 -32.72 15.43 -11.46
C GLY A 196 -33.79 16.31 -10.81
N ASP A 197 -33.38 17.35 -10.12
CA ASP A 197 -33.61 18.75 -10.47
C ASP A 197 -32.73 19.64 -9.55
N GLY A 198 -32.53 20.89 -9.95
CA GLY A 198 -31.58 21.78 -9.28
C GLY A 198 -32.14 22.35 -7.99
N SER A 199 -31.41 22.23 -6.88
CA SER A 199 -31.32 23.25 -5.83
C SER A 199 -30.22 22.93 -4.80
N GLU A 200 -29.64 23.99 -4.24
CA GLU A 200 -28.52 24.01 -3.30
C GLU A 200 -28.85 23.37 -1.93
N GLY A 201 -27.87 22.72 -1.29
CA GLY A 201 -28.01 22.20 0.08
C GLY A 201 -26.69 22.14 0.85
N SER A 202 -26.62 22.87 1.97
CA SER A 202 -25.53 22.92 2.96
C SER A 202 -25.81 21.94 4.11
N LEU A 203 -24.77 21.34 4.71
CA LEU A 203 -24.90 20.49 5.91
C LEU A 203 -23.81 20.80 6.95
N VAL A 204 -24.26 21.08 8.18
CA VAL A 204 -23.50 21.32 9.42
C VAL A 204 -23.79 20.18 10.39
N GLY A 205 -22.78 19.70 11.14
CA GLY A 205 -22.98 18.73 12.23
C GLY A 205 -21.79 18.61 13.20
N THR A 206 -22.07 18.62 14.51
CA THR A 206 -21.13 18.62 15.66
C THR A 206 -20.98 17.21 16.26
N ILE A 207 -19.80 16.86 16.80
CA ILE A 207 -19.48 15.52 17.34
C ILE A 207 -19.15 15.58 18.85
N GLY A 208 -19.62 14.61 19.65
CA GLY A 208 -19.21 14.41 21.05
C GLY A 208 -19.24 12.95 21.52
N GLY A 209 -18.25 12.54 22.33
CA GLY A 209 -18.29 11.33 23.18
C GLY A 209 -16.95 10.62 23.45
N THR A 210 -16.57 10.46 24.72
CA THR A 210 -15.32 9.87 25.25
C THR A 210 -15.57 8.52 25.94
N LEU A 211 -14.60 7.57 25.93
CA LEU A 211 -14.61 6.37 26.81
C LEU A 211 -13.18 5.93 27.20
N THR A 212 -12.99 5.59 28.48
CA THR A 212 -11.74 5.18 29.16
C THR A 212 -11.78 3.71 29.62
N GLY A 213 -10.64 2.99 29.53
CA GLY A 213 -10.41 1.68 30.16
C GLY A 213 -8.93 1.26 30.09
N LYS A 214 -8.40 0.67 31.18
CA LYS A 214 -6.97 0.35 31.39
C LYS A 214 -6.75 -1.16 31.37
N VAL A 215 -5.75 -1.66 30.65
CA VAL A 215 -5.36 -3.09 30.60
C VAL A 215 -3.93 -3.26 31.11
N THR A 216 -3.69 -4.28 31.92
CA THR A 216 -2.38 -4.66 32.48
C THR A 216 -2.07 -6.11 32.13
N GLY A 217 -0.88 -6.36 31.55
CA GLY A 217 -0.35 -7.71 31.31
C GLY A 217 1.16 -7.68 31.06
N THR A 218 1.88 -8.72 31.51
CA THR A 218 3.34 -8.85 31.45
C THR A 218 3.77 -9.71 30.26
N ILE A 219 4.78 -9.28 29.51
CA ILE A 219 5.29 -9.97 28.32
C ILE A 219 6.74 -10.43 28.57
N THR A 220 7.02 -11.71 28.31
CA THR A 220 8.38 -12.26 28.23
C THR A 220 8.78 -12.50 26.79
N LYS A 221 9.97 -12.02 26.43
CA LYS A 221 10.62 -12.25 25.14
C LYS A 221 11.14 -13.69 25.11
N LYS A 222 10.82 -14.47 24.07
CA LYS A 222 11.47 -15.76 23.85
C LYS A 222 12.73 -15.49 23.03
N GLU A 223 13.89 -15.70 23.65
CA GLU A 223 15.18 -15.70 22.94
C GLU A 223 15.41 -17.11 22.40
N GLU A 224 15.75 -17.18 21.11
CA GLU A 224 16.40 -18.33 20.47
C GLU A 224 17.75 -17.87 19.91
#